data_AF-W8CE52-F1
#
_entry.id   AF-W8CE52-F1
#
_cell.length_a   1.000
_cell.length_b   1.000
_cell.length_c   1.000
_cell.angle_alpha   90.00
_cell.angle_beta   90.00
_cell.angle_gamma   90.00
#
_symmetry.space_group_name_H-M   'P 1'
#
loop_
_entity.id
_entity.type
_entity.pdbx_description
1 polymer ?
#
loop_
_entity_poly.entity_id
_entity_poly.type
_entity_poly.pdbx_seq_one_letter_code
_entity_poly.pdbx_strand_id
1 'polypeptide(L)'
;MEDTNGLIYGLELQARALTPQYGENNEVRFFIATNSLKPTNQVHLLEFNEEKANVKSKIYEHSLGEVWKLNSSPHNENLIASCYNVLKGAQVKTQAALLQMATDLDEQNVKMEFLPWQQIETLDTEVLLSIFNQHKN
;
A
#
# COMPACT_ATOMS: atom_id res chain seq x y z
N MET A 1 29.97 19.90 12.61
CA MET A 1 28.86 18.95 12.42
C MET A 1 28.36 19.23 11.04
N GLU A 2 28.58 18.32 10.10
CA GLU A 2 28.02 18.47 8.76
C GLU A 2 26.50 18.42 8.91
N ASP A 3 25.83 19.46 8.40
CA ASP A 3 24.37 19.47 8.29
C ASP A 3 23.99 18.29 7.40
N THR A 4 23.60 17.17 8.01
CA THR A 4 22.93 16.08 7.31
C THR A 4 21.64 16.66 6.77
N ASN A 5 21.69 17.14 5.53
CA ASN A 5 20.55 17.63 4.77
C ASN A 5 19.52 16.49 4.73
N GLY A 6 18.52 16.56 5.60
CA GLY A 6 17.46 15.56 5.65
C GLY A 6 16.68 15.59 4.35
N LEU A 7 16.48 14.43 3.74
CA LEU A 7 15.61 14.32 2.57
C LEU A 7 14.15 14.30 3.02
N ILE A 8 13.34 15.21 2.47
CA ILE A 8 11.92 15.32 2.79
C ILE A 8 11.11 14.85 1.58
N TYR A 9 10.25 13.86 1.79
CA TYR A 9 9.23 13.44 0.83
C TYR A 9 7.85 13.92 1.30
N GLY A 10 7.19 14.76 0.48
CA GLY A 10 5.86 15.31 0.78
C GLY A 10 4.75 14.39 0.28
N LEU A 11 3.65 14.33 1.03
CA LEU A 11 2.42 13.65 0.64
C LEU A 11 1.27 14.68 0.56
N GLU A 12 0.40 14.51 -0.42
CA GLU A 12 -0.79 15.35 -0.57
C GLU A 12 -1.89 14.98 0.43
N LEU A 13 -1.94 13.70 0.81
CA LEU A 13 -2.91 13.14 1.74
C LEU A 13 -2.20 12.71 3.04
N GLN A 14 -2.98 12.62 4.12
CA GLN A 14 -2.46 12.17 5.41
C GLN A 14 -1.92 10.73 5.32
N ALA A 15 -0.65 10.56 5.68
CA ALA A 15 -0.04 9.24 5.82
C ALA A 15 -0.65 8.45 6.98
N ARG A 16 -0.80 7.14 6.81
CA ARG A 16 -1.39 6.27 7.84
C ARG A 16 -0.62 5.00 8.10
N ALA A 17 -0.14 4.33 7.06
CA ALA A 17 0.66 3.11 7.20
C ALA A 17 1.99 3.27 6.48
N LEU A 18 3.04 2.72 7.07
CA LEU A 18 4.40 2.64 6.54
C LEU A 18 4.87 1.20 6.72
N THR A 19 5.44 0.59 5.68
CA THR A 19 6.07 -0.73 5.78
C THR A 19 7.22 -0.88 4.81
N PRO A 20 8.34 -1.52 5.19
CA PRO A 20 9.39 -1.91 4.22
C PRO A 20 8.83 -2.83 3.13
N GLN A 21 9.50 -2.91 1.97
CA GLN A 21 9.25 -3.94 0.96
C GLN A 21 10.11 -5.18 1.28
N TYR A 22 9.65 -6.07 2.13
CA TYR A 22 10.46 -7.17 2.68
C TYR A 22 11.00 -8.16 1.64
N GLY A 23 10.30 -8.37 0.53
CA GLY A 23 10.76 -9.24 -0.54
C GLY A 23 11.93 -8.67 -1.36
N GLU A 24 12.18 -7.36 -1.29
CA GLU A 24 13.32 -6.70 -1.92
C GLU A 24 14.46 -6.61 -0.91
N ASN A 25 15.66 -7.05 -1.31
CA ASN A 25 16.82 -7.15 -0.41
C ASN A 25 18.03 -6.31 -0.87
N ASN A 26 17.97 -5.75 -2.08
CA ASN A 26 19.08 -5.00 -2.67
C ASN A 26 18.89 -3.49 -2.53
N GLU A 27 17.65 -3.02 -2.58
CA GLU A 27 17.32 -1.59 -2.59
C GLU A 27 16.55 -1.20 -1.32
N VAL A 28 16.81 0.01 -0.80
CA VAL A 28 16.05 0.55 0.34
C VAL A 28 14.69 1.02 -0.14
N ARG A 29 13.68 0.15 0.00
CA ARG A 29 12.32 0.43 -0.42
C ARG A 29 11.28 0.29 0.68
N PHE A 30 10.30 1.18 0.66
CA PHE A 30 9.18 1.15 1.60
C PHE A 30 7.90 1.70 0.98
N PHE A 31 6.78 1.19 1.45
CA PHE A 31 5.45 1.62 1.08
C PHE A 31 4.90 2.62 2.11
N ILE A 32 4.26 3.68 1.63
CA ILE A 32 3.42 4.57 2.43
C ILE A 32 2.00 4.50 1.90
N ALA A 33 1.02 4.31 2.79
CA ALA A 33 -0.39 4.38 2.42
C ALA A 33 -1.06 5.59 3.08
N THR A 34 -1.96 6.22 2.33
CA THR A 34 -2.72 7.38 2.79
C THR A 34 -4.05 6.97 3.44
N ASN A 35 -4.62 7.87 4.22
CA ASN A 35 -5.95 7.71 4.82
C ASN A 35 -6.74 9.00 4.64
N SER A 36 -7.73 8.93 3.76
CA SER A 36 -8.61 10.02 3.39
C SER A 36 -9.99 9.47 3.03
N LEU A 37 -11.03 10.22 3.39
CA LEU A 37 -12.40 9.95 2.95
C LEU A 37 -12.57 10.26 1.46
N LYS A 38 -11.95 11.36 0.99
CA LYS A 38 -11.85 11.82 -0.40
C LYS A 38 -10.65 12.78 -0.51
N PRO A 39 -9.86 12.77 -1.60
CA PRO A 39 -9.94 11.92 -2.78
C PRO A 39 -9.52 10.46 -2.52
N THR A 40 -9.47 9.64 -3.58
CA THR A 40 -9.03 8.23 -3.53
C THR A 40 -7.68 8.10 -2.82
N ASN A 41 -7.54 7.09 -1.95
CA ASN A 41 -6.29 6.85 -1.25
C ASN A 41 -5.19 6.34 -2.19
N GLN A 42 -3.95 6.43 -1.75
CA GLN A 42 -2.77 6.12 -2.54
C GLN A 42 -1.84 5.22 -1.74
N VAL A 43 -1.08 4.38 -2.45
CA VAL A 43 0.07 3.65 -1.94
C VAL A 43 1.31 4.09 -2.71
N HIS A 44 2.23 4.74 -2.02
CA HIS A 44 3.51 5.19 -2.57
C HIS A 44 4.55 4.14 -2.29
N LEU A 45 5.19 3.59 -3.32
CA LEU A 45 6.42 2.81 -3.20
C LEU A 45 7.60 3.77 -3.38
N LEU A 46 8.35 4.00 -2.32
CA LEU A 46 9.56 4.82 -2.34
C LEU A 46 10.80 3.95 -2.43
N GLU A 47 11.72 4.35 -3.29
CA GLU A 47 13.09 3.83 -3.37
C GLU A 47 14.04 4.95 -2.97
N PHE A 48 14.75 4.75 -1.86
CA PHE A 48 15.74 5.69 -1.37
C PHE A 48 17.13 5.30 -1.88
N ASN A 49 17.80 6.22 -2.55
CA ASN A 49 19.19 6.06 -2.97
C ASN A 49 20.09 6.86 -2.01
N GLU A 50 20.83 6.13 -1.18
CA GLU A 50 21.70 6.71 -0.15
C GLU A 50 22.86 7.52 -0.77
N GLU A 51 23.47 7.03 -1.85
CA GLU A 51 24.62 7.69 -2.49
C GLU A 51 24.26 9.05 -3.10
N LYS A 52 23.07 9.16 -3.69
CA LYS A 52 22.58 10.37 -4.36
C LYS A 52 21.72 11.24 -3.45
N ALA A 53 21.45 10.78 -2.22
CA ALA A 53 20.52 11.40 -1.29
C ALA A 53 19.19 11.78 -1.95
N ASN A 54 18.59 10.88 -2.73
CA ASN A 54 17.35 11.12 -3.45
C ASN A 54 16.34 9.98 -3.28
N VAL A 55 15.08 10.27 -3.60
CA VAL A 55 13.97 9.31 -3.57
C VAL A 55 13.34 9.26 -4.95
N LYS A 56 13.09 8.04 -5.43
CA LYS A 56 12.15 7.78 -6.52
C LYS A 56 10.85 7.26 -5.93
N SER A 57 9.72 7.61 -6.55
CA SER A 57 8.40 7.15 -6.10
C SER A 57 7.61 6.56 -7.25
N LYS A 58 6.87 5.49 -6.96
CA LYS A 58 5.75 5.00 -7.76
C LYS A 58 4.48 5.13 -6.93
N ILE A 59 3.38 5.57 -7.52
CA ILE A 59 2.12 5.78 -6.80
C ILE A 59 1.07 4.84 -7.38
N TYR A 60 0.40 4.08 -6.52
CA TYR A 60 -0.70 3.18 -6.88
C TYR A 60 -1.99 3.69 -6.26
N GLU A 61 -3.10 3.66 -7.01
CA GLU A 61 -4.42 3.99 -6.46
C GLU A 61 -4.90 2.93 -5.48
N HIS A 62 -5.40 3.35 -4.33
CA HIS A 62 -6.12 2.49 -3.38
C HIS A 62 -7.59 2.92 -3.32
N SER A 63 -8.35 2.48 -4.32
CA SER A 63 -9.78 2.76 -4.48
C SER A 63 -10.69 1.93 -3.57
N LEU A 64 -10.12 1.00 -2.80
CA LEU A 64 -10.88 0.07 -1.96
C LEU A 64 -11.40 0.74 -0.66
N GLY A 65 -10.72 1.77 -0.17
CA GLY A 65 -11.17 2.54 0.99
C GLY A 65 -10.04 3.21 1.75
N GLU A 66 -10.31 3.58 3.00
CA GLU A 66 -9.34 4.17 3.92
C GLU A 66 -8.37 3.11 4.42
N VAL A 67 -7.07 3.25 4.14
CA VAL A 67 -6.09 2.26 4.58
C VAL A 67 -5.87 2.36 6.09
N TRP A 68 -5.89 1.22 6.78
CA TRP A 68 -5.63 1.10 8.22
C TRP A 68 -4.34 0.34 8.53
N LYS A 69 -4.02 -0.65 7.71
CA LYS A 69 -2.77 -1.39 7.82
C LYS A 69 -2.26 -1.78 6.45
N LEU A 70 -0.95 -1.77 6.29
CA LEU A 70 -0.26 -2.32 5.15
C LEU A 70 0.84 -3.26 5.67
N ASN A 71 1.07 -4.35 4.96
CA ASN A 71 2.19 -5.26 5.18
C ASN A 71 2.68 -5.77 3.82
N SER A 72 3.97 -5.97 3.65
CA SER A 72 4.54 -6.54 2.42
C SER A 72 4.87 -8.01 2.63
N SER A 73 4.84 -8.79 1.54
CA SER A 73 5.25 -10.19 1.61
C SER A 73 6.78 -10.28 1.75
N PRO A 74 7.30 -11.10 2.69
CA PRO A 74 8.73 -11.37 2.80
C PRO A 74 9.26 -12.31 1.72
N HIS A 75 8.37 -12.90 0.91
CA HIS A 75 8.72 -13.89 -0.11
C HIS A 75 8.42 -13.43 -1.54
N ASN A 76 7.67 -12.34 -1.70
CA ASN A 76 7.34 -11.78 -3.00
C ASN A 76 7.28 -10.25 -2.88
N GLU A 77 8.30 -9.57 -3.40
CA GLU A 77 8.40 -8.11 -3.35
C GLU A 77 7.22 -7.40 -4.03
N ASN A 78 6.55 -8.06 -4.97
CA ASN A 78 5.44 -7.50 -5.74
C ASN A 78 4.08 -7.66 -5.05
N LEU A 79 4.02 -8.24 -3.85
CA LEU A 79 2.79 -8.54 -3.14
C LEU A 79 2.71 -7.80 -1.80
N ILE A 80 1.62 -7.08 -1.60
CA ILE A 80 1.29 -6.44 -0.31
C ILE A 80 -0.11 -6.84 0.16
N ALA A 81 -0.30 -6.87 1.46
CA ALA A 81 -1.60 -7.00 2.10
C ALA A 81 -2.05 -5.64 2.64
N SER A 82 -3.29 -5.27 2.38
CA SER A 82 -3.91 -4.05 2.90
C SER A 82 -5.15 -4.39 3.71
N CYS A 83 -5.26 -3.85 4.93
CA CYS A 83 -6.51 -3.79 5.66
C CYS A 83 -7.06 -2.38 5.54
N TYR A 84 -8.32 -2.26 5.16
CA TYR A 84 -8.96 -0.99 4.85
C TYR A 84 -10.40 -0.95 5.35
N ASN A 85 -10.91 0.26 5.54
CA ASN A 85 -12.31 0.51 5.87
C ASN A 85 -13.03 1.04 4.63
N VAL A 86 -14.20 0.47 4.36
CA VAL A 86 -15.10 0.91 3.28
C VAL A 86 -16.43 1.32 3.88
N LEU A 87 -16.95 2.48 3.43
CA LEU A 87 -18.28 2.95 3.78
C LEU A 87 -19.32 2.28 2.87
N LYS A 88 -20.21 1.47 3.45
CA LYS A 88 -21.35 0.86 2.76
C LYS A 88 -22.65 1.41 3.35
N GLY A 89 -23.19 2.45 2.73
CA GLY A 89 -24.33 3.21 3.27
C GLY A 89 -23.95 3.94 4.55
N ALA A 90 -24.62 3.64 5.66
CA ALA A 90 -24.30 4.21 6.98
C ALA A 90 -23.34 3.35 7.82
N GLN A 91 -22.88 2.20 7.30
CA GLN A 91 -22.02 1.27 8.02
C GLN A 91 -20.58 1.33 7.49
N VAL A 92 -19.61 1.32 8.40
CA VAL A 92 -18.19 1.12 8.08
C VAL A 92 -17.88 -0.36 8.21
N LYS A 93 -17.35 -0.98 7.15
CA LYS A 93 -16.87 -2.36 7.17
C LYS A 93 -15.35 -2.39 7.03
N THR A 94 -14.70 -3.19 7.85
CA THR A 94 -13.27 -3.50 7.70
C THR A 94 -13.10 -4.71 6.79
N GLN A 95 -12.26 -4.57 5.76
CA GLN A 95 -11.93 -5.60 4.80
C GLN A 95 -10.41 -5.71 4.65
N ALA A 96 -9.97 -6.76 3.98
CA ALA A 96 -8.57 -6.92 3.62
C ALA A 96 -8.44 -7.35 2.15
N ALA A 97 -7.34 -6.98 1.51
CA ALA A 97 -7.03 -7.39 0.15
C ALA A 97 -5.53 -7.68 -0.01
N LEU A 98 -5.21 -8.61 -0.88
CA LEU A 98 -3.88 -8.76 -1.46
C LEU A 98 -3.81 -7.92 -2.73
N LEU A 99 -2.78 -7.09 -2.83
CA LEU A 99 -2.53 -6.19 -3.95
C LEU A 99 -1.20 -6.57 -4.59
N GLN A 100 -1.23 -6.87 -5.88
CA GLN A 100 -0.04 -7.27 -6.63
C GLN A 100 0.35 -6.18 -7.63
N MET A 101 1.61 -5.76 -7.56
CA MET A 101 2.23 -4.84 -8.51
C MET A 101 2.60 -5.58 -9.79
N ALA A 102 2.58 -4.88 -10.93
CA ALA A 102 3.09 -5.43 -12.18
C ALA A 102 4.61 -5.64 -12.11
N THR A 103 5.08 -6.80 -12.55
CA THR A 103 6.51 -7.10 -12.71
C THR A 103 7.15 -6.31 -13.84
N ASP A 104 6.39 -6.10 -14.91
CA ASP A 104 6.84 -5.44 -16.13
C ASP A 104 5.97 -4.20 -16.37
N LEU A 105 6.57 -3.03 -16.18
CA LEU A 105 5.91 -1.75 -16.47
C LEU A 105 6.25 -1.34 -17.90
N ASP A 106 5.29 -1.49 -18.82
CA ASP A 106 5.43 -0.97 -20.18
C ASP A 106 5.63 0.55 -20.21
N GLU A 107 6.20 1.10 -21.29
CA GLU A 107 6.46 2.54 -21.45
C GLU A 107 5.21 3.42 -21.26
N GLN A 108 4.02 2.89 -21.53
CA GLN A 108 2.76 3.57 -21.27
C GLN A 108 2.47 3.71 -19.78
N ASN A 109 2.77 2.68 -18.98
CA ASN A 109 2.56 2.69 -17.54
C ASN A 109 3.49 3.69 -16.84
N VAL A 110 4.72 3.82 -17.33
CA VAL A 110 5.72 4.76 -16.78
C VAL A 110 5.28 6.23 -16.90
N LYS A 111 4.39 6.56 -17.84
CA LYS A 111 3.89 7.92 -18.05
C LYS A 111 2.64 8.26 -17.23
N MET A 112 2.02 7.27 -16.59
CA MET A 112 0.83 7.51 -15.79
C MET A 112 1.20 8.10 -14.43
N GLU A 113 0.39 9.04 -13.96
CA GLU A 113 0.51 9.62 -12.62
C GLU A 113 0.27 8.56 -11.54
N PHE A 114 -0.68 7.65 -11.79
CA PHE A 114 -0.99 6.52 -10.93
C PHE A 114 -0.87 5.19 -11.69
N LEU A 115 -0.16 4.24 -11.08
CA LEU A 115 -0.01 2.88 -11.60
C LEU A 115 -1.20 2.00 -11.17
N PRO A 116 -1.70 1.13 -12.06
CA PRO A 116 -2.69 0.14 -11.71
C PRO A 116 -2.05 -1.02 -10.93
N TRP A 117 -2.85 -1.66 -10.08
CA TRP A 117 -2.50 -2.98 -9.57
C TRP A 117 -2.68 -4.01 -10.68
N GLN A 118 -1.73 -4.94 -10.82
CA GLN A 118 -1.85 -6.05 -11.75
C GLN A 118 -2.96 -7.00 -11.32
N GLN A 119 -3.07 -7.25 -10.01
CA GLN A 119 -4.11 -8.09 -9.43
C GLN A 119 -4.54 -7.54 -8.07
N ILE A 120 -5.85 -7.61 -7.82
CA ILE A 120 -6.45 -7.28 -6.52
C ILE A 120 -7.29 -8.49 -6.11
N GLU A 121 -6.99 -9.07 -4.96
CA GLU A 121 -7.75 -10.16 -4.36
C GLU A 121 -8.31 -9.73 -3.01
N THR A 122 -9.60 -9.42 -2.96
CA THR A 122 -10.30 -9.10 -1.71
C THR A 122 -10.52 -10.37 -0.91
N LEU A 123 -10.03 -10.39 0.32
CA LEU A 123 -10.18 -11.51 1.24
C LEU A 123 -11.59 -11.53 1.85
N ASP A 124 -12.23 -12.70 1.86
CA ASP A 124 -13.53 -12.88 2.49
C ASP A 124 -13.39 -12.92 4.02
N THR A 125 -13.53 -11.76 4.64
CA THR A 125 -13.47 -11.61 6.10
C THR A 125 -14.79 -11.98 6.80
N GLU A 126 -15.89 -12.15 6.06
CA GLU A 126 -17.21 -12.44 6.63
C GLU A 126 -17.43 -13.96 6.81
N VAL A 127 -16.95 -14.79 5.88
CA VAL A 127 -17.06 -16.25 5.99
C VAL A 127 -16.29 -16.80 7.19
N LEU A 128 -15.11 -16.26 7.51
CA LEU A 128 -14.31 -16.72 8.65
C LEU A 128 -15.00 -16.45 10.00
N LEU A 129 -15.70 -15.32 10.14
CA LEU A 129 -16.47 -15.02 11.35
C LEU A 129 -17.59 -16.04 11.59
N SER A 130 -18.22 -16.55 10.52
CA SER A 130 -19.25 -17.57 10.66
C SER A 130 -18.70 -18.90 11.20
N ILE A 131 -17.50 -19.29 10.80
CA ILE A 131 -16.83 -20.52 11.26
C ILE A 131 -16.48 -20.42 12.75
N PHE A 132 -15.92 -19.29 13.19
CA PHE A 132 -15.58 -19.08 14.61
C PHE A 132 -16.82 -19.05 15.53
N ASN A 133 -17.96 -18.59 15.01
CA ASN A 133 -19.20 -18.54 15.78
C ASN A 133 -19.95 -19.88 15.83
N GLN A 134 -19.66 -20.82 14.92
CA GLN A 134 -20.27 -22.16 14.94
C GLN A 134 -19.73 -23.07 16.04
N HIS A 135 -18.55 -22.76 16.61
CA HIS A 135 -17.93 -23.56 17.68
C HIS A 135 -18.16 -23.01 19.10
N LYS A 136 -19.10 -22.07 19.27
CA LYS A 136 -19.44 -21.45 20.57
C LYS A 136 -20.69 -22.02 21.25
N ASN A 137 -21.19 -23.18 20.84
CA ASN A 137 -22.31 -23.87 21.50
C ASN A 137 -21.86 -25.18 22.14
#